data_AF-A0A1F5C6T0-F1
#
_entry.id   AF-A0A1F5C6T0-F1
#
_cell.length_a   1.000
_cell.length_b   1.000
_cell.length_c   1.000
_cell.angle_alpha   90.00
_cell.angle_beta   90.00
_cell.angle_gamma   90.00
#
_symmetry.space_group_name_H-M   'P 1'
#
loop_
_entity.id
_entity.type
_entity.pdbx_description
1 polymer ?
#
loop_
_entity_poly.entity_id
_entity_poly.type
_entity_poly.pdbx_seq_one_letter_code
_entity_poly.pdbx_strand_id
1 'polypeptide(L)'
;MKKRSPTPVICLALLIIFSLSLGFGQTSVPKAKLPVLTTSAGQSNDVTTVNIVLEEAGIGFDYCDVPDVDMMKAGVGLADKESGPGFHAEVYTDLAKFPKGTPYGTIIFAIGASLKGMGASGLTIETEEARLKRVIEYCKQNKVFIVAVHVGGTALRGAPGSDNEKMIDAVAPFADYVIVTKESNKDARFTKIAQGKKVPLTEVDYALDLVGILKQVFQ
;
A
#
# COMPACT_ATOMS: atom_id res chain seq x y z
N MET A 1 76.79 -5.03 37.14
CA MET A 1 76.70 -4.71 35.70
C MET A 1 75.62 -5.59 35.06
N LYS A 2 74.80 -4.99 34.18
CA LYS A 2 73.44 -5.41 33.76
C LYS A 2 73.32 -6.84 33.19
N LYS A 3 72.37 -7.62 33.73
CA LYS A 3 71.70 -8.76 33.07
C LYS A 3 70.72 -8.24 31.99
N ARG A 4 70.70 -8.83 30.80
CA ARG A 4 69.64 -8.66 29.80
C ARG A 4 69.01 -10.02 29.51
N SER A 5 67.73 -10.15 29.84
CA SER A 5 66.83 -11.26 29.48
C SER A 5 66.16 -10.99 28.14
N PRO A 6 65.67 -12.03 27.42
CA PRO A 6 64.96 -11.85 26.16
C PRO A 6 63.50 -11.46 26.41
N THR A 7 62.99 -10.52 25.62
CA THR A 7 61.59 -10.11 25.53
C THR A 7 60.71 -11.20 24.90
N PRO A 8 59.51 -11.48 25.42
CA PRO A 8 58.54 -12.30 24.71
C PRO A 8 57.75 -11.44 23.72
N VAL A 9 57.64 -11.91 22.48
CA VAL A 9 56.73 -11.35 21.47
C VAL A 9 55.33 -11.85 21.79
N ILE A 10 54.47 -10.95 22.28
CA ILE A 10 53.04 -11.22 22.49
C ILE A 10 52.33 -10.94 21.17
N CYS A 11 51.92 -12.01 20.48
CA CYS A 11 51.01 -11.92 19.34
C CYS A 11 49.60 -11.62 19.85
N LEU A 12 49.18 -10.36 19.77
CA LEU A 12 47.81 -9.93 20.04
C LEU A 12 46.97 -10.14 18.76
N ALA A 13 46.25 -11.26 18.68
CA ALA A 13 45.24 -11.48 17.65
C ALA A 13 43.97 -10.68 18.02
N LEU A 14 43.75 -9.54 17.35
CA LEU A 14 42.48 -8.81 17.42
C LEU A 14 41.42 -9.56 16.60
N LEU A 15 40.48 -10.22 17.28
CA LEU A 15 39.20 -10.65 16.71
C LEU A 15 38.31 -9.41 16.54
N ILE A 16 38.26 -8.88 15.32
CA ILE A 16 37.25 -7.90 14.92
C ILE A 16 35.96 -8.68 14.65
N ILE A 17 35.07 -8.72 15.65
CA ILE A 17 33.69 -9.15 15.46
C ILE A 17 32.98 -7.99 14.76
N PHE A 18 32.84 -8.09 13.44
CA PHE A 18 32.02 -7.15 12.66
C PHE A 18 30.56 -7.51 12.89
N SER A 19 29.95 -6.89 13.91
CA SER A 19 28.50 -6.93 14.11
C SER A 19 27.86 -6.19 12.94
N LEU A 20 27.45 -6.94 11.91
CA LEU A 20 26.67 -6.41 10.81
C LEU A 20 25.24 -6.17 11.33
N SER A 21 25.05 -5.09 12.09
CA SER A 21 23.72 -4.54 12.34
C SER A 21 23.21 -4.02 11.00
N LEU A 22 22.42 -4.84 10.31
CA LEU A 22 21.52 -4.41 9.24
C LEU A 22 20.49 -3.44 9.85
N GLY A 23 20.94 -2.23 10.15
CA GLY A 23 20.05 -1.09 10.34
C GLY A 23 19.44 -0.79 8.99
N PHE A 24 18.22 -1.27 8.77
CA PHE A 24 17.40 -0.75 7.68
C PHE A 24 17.13 0.72 8.01
N GLY A 25 17.87 1.61 7.35
CA GLY A 25 17.61 3.04 7.39
C GLY A 25 16.16 3.30 6.98
N GLN A 26 15.53 4.30 7.59
CA GLN A 26 14.22 4.80 7.17
C GLN A 26 14.22 4.94 5.65
N THR A 27 13.48 4.06 4.95
CA THR A 27 13.24 4.21 3.53
C THR A 27 12.47 5.51 3.35
N SER A 28 13.04 6.45 2.60
CA SER A 28 12.39 7.73 2.31
C SER A 28 11.00 7.49 1.72
N VAL A 29 10.00 8.25 2.18
CA VAL A 29 8.64 8.21 1.63
C VAL A 29 8.72 8.48 0.12
N PRO A 30 8.25 7.56 -0.74
CA PRO A 30 8.34 7.74 -2.20
C PRO A 30 7.38 8.84 -2.67
N LYS A 31 7.74 9.51 -3.76
CA LYS A 31 6.86 10.46 -4.45
C LYS A 31 5.99 9.74 -5.47
N ALA A 32 4.71 10.09 -5.51
CA ALA A 32 3.76 9.57 -6.49
C ALA A 32 3.11 10.72 -7.29
N LYS A 33 2.36 10.38 -8.34
CA LYS A 33 1.78 11.38 -9.26
C LYS A 33 0.27 11.44 -9.12
N LEU A 34 -0.28 12.64 -9.17
CA LEU A 34 -1.70 12.89 -9.38
C LEU A 34 -2.06 12.62 -10.86
N PRO A 35 -3.34 12.34 -11.20
CA PRO A 35 -4.48 12.17 -10.30
C PRO A 35 -4.52 10.77 -9.64
N VAL A 36 -5.28 10.65 -8.56
CA VAL A 36 -5.39 9.43 -7.74
C VAL A 36 -6.72 8.73 -8.00
N LEU A 37 -6.68 7.40 -8.12
CA LEU A 37 -7.85 6.53 -7.98
C LEU A 37 -7.75 5.79 -6.65
N THR A 38 -8.83 5.72 -5.88
CA THR A 38 -8.96 4.80 -4.75
C THR A 38 -9.90 3.65 -5.07
N THR A 39 -9.58 2.48 -4.52
CA THR A 39 -10.41 1.27 -4.64
C THR A 39 -10.29 0.42 -3.41
N SER A 40 -11.33 -0.37 -3.14
CA SER A 40 -11.23 -1.45 -2.16
C SER A 40 -10.61 -2.69 -2.81
N ALA A 41 -9.91 -3.48 -2.00
CA ALA A 41 -9.53 -4.85 -2.30
C ALA A 41 -10.20 -5.76 -1.26
N GLY A 42 -11.40 -6.25 -1.62
CA GLY A 42 -12.27 -7.04 -0.74
C GLY A 42 -13.50 -6.31 -0.18
N GLN A 43 -13.84 -5.12 -0.68
CA GLN A 43 -15.05 -4.36 -0.31
C GLN A 43 -15.19 -4.07 1.20
N SER A 44 -14.07 -3.85 1.89
CA SER A 44 -14.06 -3.39 3.29
C SER A 44 -14.18 -1.86 3.41
N ASN A 45 -14.54 -1.41 4.62
CA ASN A 45 -14.64 0.00 4.98
C ASN A 45 -13.27 0.70 5.13
N ASP A 46 -12.14 -0.03 4.99
CA ASP A 46 -10.82 0.57 5.00
C ASP A 46 -10.68 1.61 3.87
N VAL A 47 -11.37 1.41 2.72
CA VAL A 47 -11.38 2.38 1.63
C VAL A 47 -12.02 3.71 2.02
N THR A 48 -13.09 3.67 2.83
CA THR A 48 -13.71 4.89 3.36
C THR A 48 -12.73 5.65 4.25
N THR A 49 -11.96 4.93 5.07
CA THR A 49 -10.93 5.54 5.92
C THR A 49 -9.83 6.18 5.06
N VAL A 50 -9.37 5.50 4.00
CA VAL A 50 -8.38 6.06 3.06
C VAL A 50 -8.92 7.31 2.36
N ASN A 51 -10.18 7.30 1.93
CA ASN A 51 -10.81 8.45 1.28
C ASN A 51 -10.88 9.66 2.23
N ILE A 52 -11.31 9.47 3.48
CA ILE A 52 -11.30 10.54 4.50
C ILE A 52 -9.89 11.10 4.72
N VAL A 53 -8.88 10.23 4.80
CA VAL A 53 -7.48 10.65 4.95
C VAL A 53 -7.01 11.48 3.74
N LEU A 54 -7.41 11.14 2.51
CA LEU A 54 -7.09 11.93 1.31
C LEU A 54 -7.76 13.30 1.33
N GLU A 55 -9.03 13.37 1.75
CA GLU A 55 -9.76 14.62 1.92
C GLU A 55 -9.06 15.53 2.93
N GLU A 56 -8.73 15.02 4.12
CA GLU A 56 -7.97 15.73 5.16
C GLU A 56 -6.55 16.13 4.70
N ALA A 57 -5.97 15.36 3.77
CA ALA A 57 -4.70 15.69 3.13
C ALA A 57 -4.82 16.78 2.05
N GLY A 58 -6.03 17.13 1.63
CA GLY A 58 -6.29 18.05 0.53
C GLY A 58 -5.93 17.48 -0.84
N ILE A 59 -6.00 16.15 -0.99
CA ILE A 59 -5.64 15.43 -2.22
C ILE A 59 -6.94 14.96 -2.88
N GLY A 60 -7.26 15.49 -4.06
CA GLY A 60 -8.39 15.02 -4.85
C GLY A 60 -8.16 13.62 -5.42
N PHE A 61 -9.23 12.84 -5.49
CA PHE A 61 -9.21 11.46 -5.99
C PHE A 61 -10.53 11.11 -6.67
N ASP A 62 -10.50 10.12 -7.54
CA ASP A 62 -11.72 9.42 -7.92
C ASP A 62 -11.81 8.15 -7.09
N TYR A 63 -13.02 7.73 -6.74
CA TYR A 63 -13.28 6.52 -5.97
C TYR A 63 -14.17 5.59 -6.77
N CYS A 64 -13.71 4.36 -6.98
CA CYS A 64 -14.57 3.28 -7.42
C CYS A 64 -14.32 2.06 -6.54
N ASP A 65 -15.37 1.40 -6.09
CA ASP A 65 -15.24 0.22 -5.24
C ASP A 65 -14.70 -0.99 -6.03
N VAL A 66 -15.18 -1.19 -7.27
CA VAL A 66 -14.81 -2.31 -8.13
C VAL A 66 -14.38 -1.88 -9.56
N PRO A 67 -13.37 -1.00 -9.73
CA PRO A 67 -12.94 -0.56 -11.04
C PRO A 67 -12.48 -1.74 -11.91
N ASP A 68 -12.88 -1.70 -13.18
CA ASP A 68 -12.36 -2.58 -14.21
C ASP A 68 -11.26 -1.88 -15.04
N VAL A 69 -10.68 -2.63 -15.97
CA VAL A 69 -9.57 -2.14 -16.81
C VAL A 69 -10.04 -1.03 -17.77
N ASP A 70 -11.31 -1.00 -18.17
CA ASP A 70 -11.80 0.02 -19.10
C ASP A 70 -12.04 1.35 -18.36
N MET A 71 -12.48 1.30 -17.11
CA MET A 71 -12.48 2.47 -16.22
C MET A 71 -11.06 2.99 -15.96
N MET A 72 -10.08 2.10 -15.77
CA MET A 72 -8.68 2.50 -15.64
C MET A 72 -8.16 3.22 -16.89
N LYS A 73 -8.51 2.73 -18.09
CA LYS A 73 -8.15 3.37 -19.37
C LYS A 73 -8.85 4.70 -19.58
N ALA A 74 -10.10 4.81 -19.13
CA ALA A 74 -10.87 6.04 -19.23
C ALA A 74 -10.29 7.17 -18.37
N GLY A 75 -9.52 6.83 -17.32
CA GLY A 75 -8.89 7.83 -16.45
C GLY A 75 -9.90 8.56 -15.57
N VAL A 76 -9.56 9.81 -15.22
CA VAL A 76 -10.40 10.70 -14.39
C VAL A 76 -11.81 10.78 -14.97
N GLY A 77 -12.81 10.73 -14.09
CA GLY A 77 -14.23 10.72 -14.43
C GLY A 77 -14.83 9.32 -14.53
N LEU A 78 -14.03 8.25 -14.37
CA LEU A 78 -14.51 6.87 -14.25
C LEU A 78 -15.43 6.43 -15.40
N ALA A 79 -15.14 6.87 -16.63
CA ALA A 79 -15.98 6.63 -17.82
C ALA A 79 -17.45 7.08 -17.65
N ASP A 80 -17.70 8.12 -16.85
CA ASP A 80 -19.04 8.64 -16.52
C ASP A 80 -19.97 7.58 -15.91
N LYS A 81 -19.40 6.57 -15.25
CA LYS A 81 -20.16 5.57 -14.51
C LYS A 81 -20.81 6.21 -13.29
N GLU A 82 -22.09 5.95 -13.11
CA GLU A 82 -22.86 6.40 -11.95
C GLU A 82 -23.01 5.26 -10.93
N SER A 83 -23.02 5.60 -9.65
CA SER A 83 -23.27 4.64 -8.57
C SER A 83 -24.65 3.99 -8.71
N GLY A 84 -24.73 2.73 -8.31
CA GLY A 84 -25.95 1.94 -8.31
C GLY A 84 -25.90 0.82 -7.25
N PRO A 85 -26.94 -0.02 -7.16
CA PRO A 85 -26.94 -1.14 -6.23
C PRO A 85 -25.72 -2.07 -6.49
N GLY A 86 -24.84 -2.19 -5.50
CA GLY A 86 -23.66 -3.05 -5.57
C GLY A 86 -22.49 -2.50 -6.39
N PHE A 87 -22.51 -1.21 -6.74
CA PHE A 87 -21.44 -0.55 -7.47
C PHE A 87 -21.37 0.93 -7.08
N HIS A 88 -20.19 1.41 -6.75
CA HIS A 88 -20.00 2.79 -6.30
C HIS A 88 -18.90 3.47 -7.09
N ALA A 89 -19.19 4.64 -7.63
CA ALA A 89 -18.28 5.46 -8.41
C ALA A 89 -18.53 6.94 -8.11
N GLU A 90 -17.49 7.64 -7.65
CA GLU A 90 -17.54 9.06 -7.30
C GLU A 90 -16.28 9.78 -7.78
N VAL A 91 -16.44 11.03 -8.18
CA VAL A 91 -15.36 11.87 -8.72
C VAL A 91 -15.13 13.03 -7.78
N TYR A 92 -14.02 12.98 -7.03
CA TYR A 92 -13.57 14.07 -6.15
C TYR A 92 -12.30 14.74 -6.68
N THR A 93 -11.80 14.32 -7.85
CA THR A 93 -10.70 14.99 -8.54
C THR A 93 -11.12 16.39 -8.99
N ASP A 94 -10.22 17.36 -8.83
CA ASP A 94 -10.39 18.72 -9.36
C ASP A 94 -10.38 18.69 -10.90
N LEU A 95 -11.56 18.67 -11.51
CA LEU A 95 -11.72 18.56 -12.96
C LEU A 95 -11.22 19.79 -13.74
N ALA A 96 -11.01 20.93 -13.09
CA ALA A 96 -10.39 22.08 -13.72
C ALA A 96 -8.87 21.87 -13.89
N LYS A 97 -8.25 21.10 -12.99
CA LYS A 97 -6.83 20.73 -13.07
C LYS A 97 -6.59 19.45 -13.85
N PHE A 98 -7.44 18.45 -13.66
CA PHE A 98 -7.37 17.15 -14.33
C PHE A 98 -8.71 16.85 -15.02
N PRO A 99 -8.88 17.29 -16.28
CA PRO A 99 -10.12 17.03 -17.02
C PRO A 99 -10.42 15.54 -17.14
N LYS A 100 -11.69 15.21 -17.36
CA LYS A 100 -12.11 13.83 -17.64
C LYS A 100 -11.27 13.23 -18.78
N GLY A 101 -10.86 11.97 -18.65
CA GLY A 101 -9.93 11.34 -19.58
C GLY A 101 -8.46 11.39 -19.15
N THR A 102 -8.11 12.21 -18.15
CA THR A 102 -6.71 12.30 -17.68
C THR A 102 -6.29 10.95 -17.10
N PRO A 103 -5.18 10.32 -17.58
CA PRO A 103 -4.71 9.06 -17.01
C PRO A 103 -4.33 9.20 -15.53
N TYR A 104 -4.71 8.23 -14.70
CA TYR A 104 -4.30 8.20 -13.30
C TYR A 104 -2.79 8.03 -13.16
N GLY A 105 -2.19 8.82 -12.28
CA GLY A 105 -0.79 8.68 -11.92
C GLY A 105 -0.58 7.66 -10.80
N THR A 106 -1.59 7.48 -9.94
CA THR A 106 -1.54 6.59 -8.77
C THR A 106 -2.88 5.90 -8.54
N ILE A 107 -2.83 4.64 -8.12
CA ILE A 107 -3.97 3.93 -7.54
C ILE A 107 -3.64 3.55 -6.09
N ILE A 108 -4.60 3.74 -5.19
CA ILE A 108 -4.52 3.34 -3.79
C ILE A 108 -5.52 2.21 -3.55
N PHE A 109 -5.01 1.04 -3.22
CA PHE A 109 -5.81 -0.10 -2.79
C PHE A 109 -5.91 -0.10 -1.27
N ALA A 110 -7.13 0.08 -0.75
CA ALA A 110 -7.41 -0.20 0.64
C ALA A 110 -7.72 -1.71 0.80
N ILE A 111 -6.82 -2.41 1.48
CA ILE A 111 -6.84 -3.87 1.60
C ILE A 111 -7.69 -4.24 2.82
N GLY A 112 -8.71 -5.07 2.58
CA GLY A 112 -9.52 -5.69 3.62
C GLY A 112 -10.76 -6.32 3.00
N ALA A 113 -11.13 -7.50 3.49
CA ALA A 113 -12.25 -8.29 2.99
C ALA A 113 -13.50 -8.17 3.87
N SER A 114 -14.65 -7.90 3.26
CA SER A 114 -15.97 -7.91 3.88
C SER A 114 -16.90 -8.81 3.07
N LEU A 115 -17.25 -9.98 3.62
CA LEU A 115 -18.18 -10.90 2.96
C LEU A 115 -19.53 -10.26 2.64
N LYS A 116 -20.01 -9.36 3.53
CA LYS A 116 -21.23 -8.59 3.29
C LYS A 116 -21.06 -7.60 2.13
N GLY A 117 -19.96 -6.84 2.12
CA GLY A 117 -19.68 -5.85 1.08
C GLY A 117 -19.52 -6.50 -0.29
N MET A 118 -18.75 -7.59 -0.34
CA MET A 118 -18.57 -8.40 -1.55
C MET A 118 -19.89 -8.99 -2.04
N GLY A 119 -20.71 -9.57 -1.13
CA GLY A 119 -22.02 -10.11 -1.49
C GLY A 119 -22.96 -9.06 -2.07
N ALA A 120 -22.95 -7.84 -1.53
CA ALA A 120 -23.71 -6.72 -2.09
C ALA A 120 -23.20 -6.28 -3.48
N SER A 121 -21.91 -6.48 -3.75
CA SER A 121 -21.26 -6.11 -5.01
C SER A 121 -21.24 -7.26 -6.03
N GLY A 122 -21.87 -8.40 -5.71
CA GLY A 122 -21.86 -9.61 -6.55
C GLY A 122 -20.48 -10.27 -6.68
N LEU A 123 -19.55 -9.97 -5.78
CA LEU A 123 -18.19 -10.50 -5.79
C LEU A 123 -18.06 -11.76 -4.91
N THR A 124 -17.25 -12.70 -5.40
CA THR A 124 -16.65 -13.77 -4.59
C THR A 124 -15.16 -13.45 -4.39
N ILE A 125 -14.48 -14.21 -3.55
CA ILE A 125 -13.03 -14.04 -3.36
C ILE A 125 -12.28 -14.26 -4.66
N GLU A 126 -12.67 -15.29 -5.41
CA GLU A 126 -12.03 -15.67 -6.66
C GLU A 126 -12.24 -14.61 -7.75
N THR A 127 -13.46 -14.05 -7.85
CA THR A 127 -13.73 -13.00 -8.84
C THR A 127 -13.05 -11.69 -8.47
N GLU A 128 -12.93 -11.41 -7.18
CA GLU A 128 -12.22 -10.23 -6.66
C GLU A 128 -10.71 -10.34 -6.87
N GLU A 129 -10.08 -11.47 -6.53
CA GLU A 129 -8.66 -11.72 -6.83
C GLU A 129 -8.38 -11.57 -8.34
N ALA A 130 -9.27 -12.10 -9.18
CA ALA A 130 -9.15 -11.96 -10.62
C ALA A 130 -9.27 -10.50 -11.08
N ARG A 131 -10.17 -9.71 -10.48
CA ARG A 131 -10.30 -8.27 -10.77
C ARG A 131 -9.04 -7.52 -10.37
N LEU A 132 -8.59 -7.68 -9.13
CA LEU A 132 -7.38 -7.05 -8.59
C LEU A 132 -6.17 -7.36 -9.47
N LYS A 133 -5.98 -8.62 -9.86
CA LYS A 133 -4.91 -9.04 -10.76
C LYS A 133 -4.95 -8.31 -12.11
N ARG A 134 -6.14 -8.16 -12.72
CA ARG A 134 -6.29 -7.43 -14.01
C ARG A 134 -5.95 -5.96 -13.86
N VAL A 135 -6.42 -5.31 -12.79
CA VAL A 135 -6.14 -3.89 -12.53
C VAL A 135 -4.65 -3.67 -12.22
N ILE A 136 -4.03 -4.51 -11.38
CA ILE A 136 -2.60 -4.44 -11.06
C ILE A 136 -1.75 -4.64 -12.31
N GLU A 137 -2.09 -5.60 -13.17
CA GLU A 137 -1.36 -5.82 -14.42
C GLU A 137 -1.48 -4.61 -15.36
N TYR A 138 -2.66 -4.00 -15.47
CA TYR A 138 -2.83 -2.73 -16.18
C TYR A 138 -1.93 -1.63 -15.59
N CYS A 139 -1.91 -1.48 -14.26
CA CYS A 139 -1.10 -0.47 -13.58
C CYS A 139 0.39 -0.65 -13.90
N LYS A 140 0.89 -1.88 -13.83
CA LYS A 140 2.28 -2.21 -14.17
C LYS A 140 2.62 -1.91 -15.63
N GLN A 141 1.75 -2.27 -16.57
CA GLN A 141 1.94 -2.01 -17.99
C GLN A 141 1.96 -0.51 -18.32
N ASN A 142 1.16 0.28 -17.60
CA ASN A 142 0.98 1.71 -17.85
C ASN A 142 1.73 2.62 -16.88
N LYS A 143 2.54 2.05 -15.98
CA LYS A 143 3.34 2.75 -14.96
C LYS A 143 2.49 3.63 -14.04
N VAL A 144 1.29 3.16 -13.70
CA VAL A 144 0.46 3.72 -12.64
C VAL A 144 1.04 3.26 -11.30
N PHE A 145 1.38 4.20 -10.43
CA PHE A 145 1.98 3.89 -9.13
C PHE A 145 0.96 3.21 -8.21
N ILE A 146 1.34 2.10 -7.57
CA ILE A 146 0.45 1.31 -6.72
C ILE A 146 0.79 1.54 -5.25
N VAL A 147 -0.16 2.09 -4.49
CA VAL A 147 -0.07 2.17 -3.02
C VAL A 147 -0.99 1.12 -2.40
N ALA A 148 -0.43 0.22 -1.61
CA ALA A 148 -1.19 -0.71 -0.77
C ALA A 148 -1.35 -0.11 0.63
N VAL A 149 -2.60 0.04 1.07
CA VAL A 149 -2.93 0.55 2.40
C VAL A 149 -3.72 -0.49 3.17
N HIS A 150 -3.32 -0.76 4.42
CA HIS A 150 -4.13 -1.54 5.35
C HIS A 150 -4.11 -0.88 6.72
N VAL A 151 -5.25 -0.37 7.17
CA VAL A 151 -5.35 0.41 8.43
C VAL A 151 -6.23 -0.24 9.48
N GLY A 152 -6.98 -1.29 9.13
CA GLY A 152 -7.91 -1.98 9.99
C GLY A 152 -7.33 -2.80 11.17
N GLY A 153 -6.01 -2.76 11.40
CA GLY A 153 -5.36 -3.46 12.51
C GLY A 153 -5.41 -4.99 12.39
N THR A 154 -5.09 -5.70 13.48
CA THR A 154 -5.16 -7.17 13.53
C THR A 154 -6.58 -7.70 13.35
N ALA A 155 -7.60 -6.96 13.81
CA ALA A 155 -9.00 -7.36 13.72
C ALA A 155 -9.46 -7.52 12.26
N LEU A 156 -9.03 -6.61 11.37
CA LEU A 156 -9.39 -6.66 9.94
C LEU A 156 -8.39 -7.46 9.08
N ARG A 157 -7.35 -8.05 9.68
CA ARG A 157 -6.55 -9.10 9.04
C ARG A 157 -7.13 -10.50 9.21
N GLY A 158 -7.90 -10.72 10.27
CA GLY A 158 -8.47 -12.03 10.58
C GLY A 158 -7.42 -13.12 10.87
N ALA A 159 -7.85 -14.38 10.79
CA ALA A 159 -6.97 -15.52 11.01
C ALA A 159 -6.04 -15.75 9.79
N PRO A 160 -4.87 -16.39 9.97
CA PRO A 160 -4.02 -16.81 8.86
C PRO A 160 -4.79 -17.63 7.81
N GLY A 161 -4.64 -17.27 6.55
CA GLY A 161 -5.35 -17.91 5.42
C GLY A 161 -6.81 -17.46 5.26
N SER A 162 -7.29 -16.51 6.06
CA SER A 162 -8.60 -15.90 5.87
C SER A 162 -8.68 -15.09 4.58
N ASP A 163 -9.90 -14.72 4.22
CA ASP A 163 -10.17 -13.91 3.03
C ASP A 163 -9.48 -12.53 3.05
N ASN A 164 -9.29 -11.95 4.23
CA ASN A 164 -8.50 -10.73 4.39
C ASN A 164 -7.03 -10.95 4.00
N GLU A 165 -6.43 -12.06 4.44
CA GLU A 165 -5.05 -12.41 4.09
C GLU A 165 -4.89 -12.68 2.59
N LYS A 166 -5.91 -13.24 1.94
CA LYS A 166 -5.93 -13.40 0.48
C LYS A 166 -5.90 -12.06 -0.26
N MET A 167 -6.64 -11.05 0.23
CA MET A 167 -6.58 -9.70 -0.35
C MET A 167 -5.19 -9.05 -0.16
N ILE A 168 -4.53 -9.31 0.98
CA ILE A 168 -3.14 -8.90 1.19
C ILE A 168 -2.24 -9.54 0.14
N ASP A 169 -2.36 -10.85 -0.08
CA ASP A 169 -1.54 -11.60 -1.05
C ASP A 169 -1.82 -11.18 -2.50
N ALA A 170 -3.06 -10.77 -2.81
CA ALA A 170 -3.45 -10.29 -4.13
C ALA A 170 -2.85 -8.92 -4.48
N VAL A 171 -2.59 -8.06 -3.49
CA VAL A 171 -2.23 -6.65 -3.72
C VAL A 171 -0.81 -6.31 -3.23
N ALA A 172 -0.53 -6.52 -1.95
CA ALA A 172 0.68 -5.98 -1.30
C ALA A 172 2.01 -6.42 -1.96
N PRO A 173 2.16 -7.66 -2.47
CA PRO A 173 3.37 -8.08 -3.18
C PRO A 173 3.65 -7.37 -4.51
N PHE A 174 2.69 -6.59 -5.02
CA PHE A 174 2.78 -5.87 -6.30
C PHE A 174 2.77 -4.35 -6.15
N ALA A 175 2.67 -3.85 -4.91
CA ALA A 175 2.66 -2.42 -4.65
C ALA A 175 4.05 -1.80 -4.83
N ASP A 176 4.06 -0.52 -5.21
CA ASP A 176 5.26 0.32 -5.23
C ASP A 176 5.51 1.02 -3.88
N TYR A 177 4.49 1.07 -3.03
CA TYR A 177 4.56 1.56 -1.66
C TYR A 177 3.53 0.88 -0.76
N VAL A 178 3.94 0.49 0.44
CA VAL A 178 3.03 -0.11 1.43
C VAL A 178 2.93 0.82 2.64
N ILE A 179 1.71 1.13 3.06
CA ILE A 179 1.43 1.91 4.28
C ILE A 179 0.48 1.11 5.16
N VAL A 180 0.86 0.90 6.41
CA VAL A 180 0.04 0.12 7.36
C VAL A 180 0.06 0.74 8.74
N THR A 181 -0.95 0.42 9.56
CA THR A 181 -0.79 0.66 11.01
C THR A 181 0.14 -0.40 11.60
N LYS A 182 0.84 -0.06 12.69
CA LYS A 182 1.66 -1.02 13.46
C LYS A 182 0.85 -2.23 13.90
N GLU A 183 -0.42 -2.02 14.27
CA GLU A 183 -1.32 -3.12 14.62
C GLU A 183 -1.58 -4.06 13.43
N SER A 184 -1.74 -3.53 12.21
CA SER A 184 -1.87 -4.39 11.02
C SER A 184 -0.61 -5.22 10.76
N ASN A 185 0.56 -4.71 11.13
CA ASN A 185 1.85 -5.35 10.91
C ASN A 185 2.46 -6.01 12.17
N LYS A 186 1.64 -6.32 13.17
CA LYS A 186 2.11 -6.85 14.47
C LYS A 186 2.96 -8.14 14.37
N ASP A 187 2.74 -8.96 13.37
CA ASP A 187 3.49 -10.21 13.07
C ASP A 187 4.61 -10.03 12.03
N ALA A 188 4.90 -8.76 11.69
CA ALA A 188 5.82 -8.34 10.64
C ALA A 188 5.47 -8.89 9.24
N ARG A 189 4.21 -9.26 8.97
CA ARG A 189 3.80 -9.78 7.65
C ARG A 189 4.09 -8.79 6.52
N PHE A 190 3.62 -7.55 6.65
CA PHE A 190 3.85 -6.52 5.63
C PHE A 190 5.34 -6.19 5.52
N THR A 191 6.10 -6.20 6.62
CA THR A 191 7.56 -6.10 6.60
C THR A 191 8.18 -7.18 5.73
N LYS A 192 7.79 -8.45 5.89
CA LYS A 192 8.31 -9.57 5.10
C LYS A 192 7.95 -9.44 3.62
N ILE A 193 6.72 -9.05 3.31
CA ILE A 193 6.26 -8.81 1.92
C ILE A 193 7.09 -7.69 1.28
N ALA A 194 7.18 -6.55 1.95
CA ALA A 194 7.92 -5.38 1.49
C ALA A 194 9.41 -5.69 1.27
N GLN A 195 10.05 -6.40 2.21
CA GLN A 195 11.45 -6.86 2.07
C GLN A 195 11.63 -7.82 0.88
N GLY A 196 10.74 -8.80 0.74
CA GLY A 196 10.80 -9.78 -0.36
C GLY A 196 10.66 -9.13 -1.74
N LYS A 197 10.00 -7.97 -1.82
CA LYS A 197 9.78 -7.22 -3.05
C LYS A 197 10.64 -5.96 -3.19
N LYS A 198 11.42 -5.61 -2.16
CA LYS A 198 12.21 -4.37 -2.06
C LYS A 198 11.36 -3.11 -2.23
N VAL A 199 10.18 -3.11 -1.62
CA VAL A 199 9.21 -2.03 -1.65
C VAL A 199 9.33 -1.23 -0.35
N PRO A 200 9.29 0.12 -0.39
CA PRO A 200 9.22 0.92 0.83
C PRO A 200 7.98 0.58 1.67
N LEU A 201 8.15 0.49 2.98
CA LEU A 201 7.08 0.27 3.94
C LEU A 201 7.09 1.42 4.95
N THR A 202 5.91 1.99 5.20
CA THR A 202 5.70 2.92 6.31
C THR A 202 4.70 2.34 7.28
N GLU A 203 5.08 2.33 8.55
CA GLU A 203 4.21 1.96 9.66
C GLU A 203 3.82 3.19 10.44
N VAL A 204 2.52 3.37 10.66
CA VAL A 204 1.96 4.45 11.48
C VAL A 204 1.29 3.92 12.73
N ASP A 205 1.07 4.76 13.73
CA ASP A 205 0.34 4.36 14.93
C ASP A 205 -1.18 4.30 14.67
N TYR A 206 -1.72 5.31 13.99
CA TYR A 206 -3.15 5.44 13.72
C TYR A 206 -3.45 5.78 12.26
N ALA A 207 -4.66 5.45 11.80
CA ALA A 207 -5.07 5.72 10.42
C ALA A 207 -4.96 7.21 10.04
N LEU A 208 -5.23 8.15 10.96
CA LEU A 208 -5.11 9.59 10.69
C LEU A 208 -3.68 10.07 10.49
N ASP A 209 -2.68 9.33 10.97
CA ASP A 209 -1.27 9.67 10.73
C ASP A 209 -0.90 9.53 9.24
N LEU A 210 -1.69 8.77 8.46
CA LEU A 210 -1.54 8.71 7.00
C LEU A 210 -1.70 10.07 6.35
N VAL A 211 -2.41 11.04 6.95
CA VAL A 211 -2.59 12.38 6.36
C VAL A 211 -1.22 13.02 6.10
N GLY A 212 -0.32 12.96 7.09
CA GLY A 212 1.04 13.48 6.96
C GLY A 212 1.89 12.69 5.97
N ILE A 213 1.66 11.38 5.86
CA ILE A 213 2.36 10.52 4.90
C ILE A 213 1.90 10.81 3.47
N LEU A 214 0.60 10.89 3.21
CA LEU A 214 0.08 11.16 1.87
C LEU A 214 0.45 12.57 1.39
N LYS A 215 0.49 13.57 2.29
CA LYS A 215 1.08 14.88 1.95
C LYS A 215 2.53 14.74 1.48
N GLN A 216 3.35 13.96 2.19
CA GLN A 216 4.73 13.70 1.74
C GLN A 216 4.82 12.93 0.41
N VAL A 217 3.85 12.07 0.10
CA VAL A 217 3.82 11.33 -1.17
C VAL A 217 3.48 12.24 -2.36
N PHE A 218 2.54 13.17 -2.18
CA PHE A 218 1.93 13.93 -3.29
C PHE A 218 2.26 15.42 -3.36
N GLN A 219 2.85 16.02 -2.32
CA GLN A 219 3.18 17.46 -2.23
C GLN A 219 4.68 17.70 -2.09
#